data_AF-A0A7V6NIQ0-F1
#
_entry.id   AF-A0A7V6NIQ0-F1
#
_cell.length_a   1.000
_cell.length_b   1.000
_cell.length_c   1.000
_cell.angle_alpha   90.00
_cell.angle_beta   90.00
_cell.angle_gamma   90.00
#
_symmetry.space_group_name_H-M   'P 1'
#
loop_
_entity.id
_entity.type
_entity.pdbx_description
1 polymer ?
#
loop_
_entity_poly.entity_id
_entity_poly.type
_entity_poly.pdbx_seq_one_letter_code
_entity_poly.pdbx_strand_id
1 'polypeptide(L)' 'MEDNIIDMKTRKRDKGLSDKVFEYCTICWAKTETRKDTPIELRDYYIEGVGQLCPTCYHDLYG' A
#
# COMPACT_ATOMS: atom_id res chain seq x y z
N MET A 1 23.16 -18.80 16.54
CA MET A 1 22.12 -18.05 17.26
C MET A 1 21.56 -17.10 16.23
N GLU A 2 20.44 -17.46 15.59
CA GLU A 2 19.87 -16.64 14.53
C GLU A 2 19.24 -15.41 15.17
N ASP A 3 19.84 -14.26 14.92
CA ASP A 3 19.34 -12.97 15.37
C ASP A 3 17.93 -12.77 14.79
N ASN A 4 16.93 -12.77 15.66
CA ASN A 4 15.55 -12.44 15.35
C ASN A 4 15.45 -10.93 15.09
N ILE A 5 16.02 -10.46 13.97
CA ILE A 5 15.87 -9.10 13.49
C ILE A 5 14.46 -8.97 12.93
N ILE A 6 13.57 -8.37 13.70
CA ILE A 6 12.22 -8.04 13.26
C ILE A 6 12.32 -6.93 12.21
N ASP A 7 12.24 -7.29 10.91
CA ASP A 7 12.09 -6.29 9.86
C ASP A 7 10.66 -5.73 9.86
N MET A 8 10.55 -4.52 10.40
CA MET A 8 9.30 -3.77 10.50
C MET A 8 8.72 -3.41 9.12
N LYS A 9 9.53 -3.33 8.06
CA LYS A 9 9.05 -3.12 6.68
C LYS A 9 8.37 -4.38 6.15
N THR A 10 9.01 -5.54 6.28
CA THR A 10 8.41 -6.83 5.89
C THR A 10 7.08 -7.07 6.61
N ARG A 11 6.99 -6.80 7.93
CA ARG A 11 5.72 -6.94 8.67
C ARG A 11 4.60 -6.05 8.14
N LYS A 12 4.91 -4.79 7.78
CA LYS A 12 3.90 -3.88 7.21
C LYS A 12 3.40 -4.37 5.85
N ARG A 13 4.30 -4.87 5.01
CA ARG A 13 3.95 -5.48 3.73
C ARG A 13 3.03 -6.68 3.92
N ASP A 14 3.44 -7.63 4.77
CA ASP A 14 2.69 -8.87 4.96
C ASP A 14 1.29 -8.59 5.52
N LYS A 15 1.18 -7.61 6.44
CA LYS A 15 -0.12 -7.09 6.89
C LYS A 15 -0.96 -6.57 5.73
N GLY A 16 -0.39 -5.73 4.85
CA GLY A 16 -1.10 -5.20 3.69
C GLY A 16 -1.55 -6.27 2.69
N LEU A 17 -0.72 -7.29 2.46
CA LEU A 17 -1.05 -8.43 1.59
C LEU A 17 -2.17 -9.30 2.18
N SER A 18 -2.25 -9.38 3.51
CA SER A 18 -3.30 -10.16 4.21
C SER A 18 -4.67 -9.47 4.23
N ASP A 19 -4.73 -8.13 4.16
CA ASP A 19 -5.99 -7.37 4.16
C ASP A 19 -6.77 -7.63 2.86
N LYS A 20 -8.04 -8.02 2.99
CA LYS A 20 -8.93 -8.33 1.86
C LYS A 20 -9.90 -7.22 1.51
N VAL A 21 -9.97 -6.18 2.33
CA VAL A 21 -10.96 -5.10 2.23
C VAL A 21 -10.34 -3.84 1.66
N PHE A 22 -9.15 -3.47 2.12
CA PHE A 22 -8.52 -2.19 1.76
C PHE A 22 -7.20 -2.39 1.01
N GLU A 23 -6.93 -1.46 0.09
CA GLU A 23 -5.65 -1.35 -0.58
C GLU A 23 -4.58 -0.71 0.33
N TYR A 24 -3.33 -0.99 0.01
CA TYR A 24 -2.16 -0.49 0.73
C TYR A 24 -1.22 0.21 -0.25
N CYS A 25 -0.59 1.28 0.22
CA CYS A 25 0.40 2.01 -0.58
C CYS A 25 1.55 1.08 -0.95
N THR A 26 1.86 0.95 -2.24
CA THR A 26 2.92 0.07 -2.73
C THR A 26 4.33 0.51 -2.30
N ILE A 27 4.50 1.79 -1.97
CA ILE A 27 5.78 2.36 -1.55
C ILE A 27 5.99 2.19 -0.04
N CYS A 28 5.06 2.70 0.76
CA CYS A 28 5.24 2.79 2.22
C CYS A 28 4.45 1.74 3.03
N TRP A 29 3.59 0.96 2.36
CA TRP A 29 2.70 -0.04 2.98
C TRP A 29 1.80 0.54 4.08
N ALA A 30 1.44 1.82 3.97
CA ALA A 30 0.36 2.41 4.75
C ALA A 30 -0.99 1.92 4.19
N LYS A 31 -1.93 1.63 5.09
CA LYS A 31 -3.31 1.32 4.72
C LYS A 31 -3.95 2.57 4.10
N THR A 32 -4.67 2.38 3.00
CA THR A 32 -5.43 3.45 2.36
C THR A 32 -6.92 3.30 2.69
N GLU A 33 -7.71 4.33 2.40
CA GLU A 33 -9.17 4.27 2.50
C GLU A 33 -9.80 3.61 1.27
N THR A 34 -9.01 3.40 0.21
CA THR A 34 -9.46 2.74 -1.02
C THR A 34 -9.78 1.29 -0.75
N ARG A 35 -11.02 0.87 -1.07
CA ARG A 35 -11.43 -0.53 -0.96
C ARG A 35 -10.99 -1.32 -2.19
N LYS A 36 -10.71 -2.61 -1.99
CA LYS A 36 -10.32 -3.54 -3.07
C LYS A 36 -11.44 -3.85 -4.06
N ASP A 37 -12.69 -3.65 -3.66
CA ASP A 37 -13.88 -3.82 -4.51
C ASP A 37 -14.27 -2.55 -5.26
N THR A 38 -13.66 -1.40 -4.96
CA THR A 38 -13.83 -0.18 -5.76
C THR A 38 -13.24 -0.41 -7.17
N PRO A 39 -13.98 -0.17 -8.26
CA PRO A 39 -13.44 -0.23 -9.62
C PRO A 39 -12.22 0.66 -9.79
N ILE A 40 -11.24 0.25 -10.61
CA ILE A 40 -9.93 0.91 -10.72
C ILE A 40 -10.09 2.38 -11.15
N GLU A 41 -10.98 2.63 -12.11
CA GLU A 41 -11.30 3.95 -12.64
C GLU A 41 -11.88 4.92 -11.59
N LEU A 42 -12.30 4.42 -10.43
CA LEU A 42 -12.83 5.22 -9.31
C LEU A 42 -11.85 5.33 -8.14
N ARG A 43 -10.61 4.83 -8.28
CA ARG A 43 -9.60 4.86 -7.21
C ARG A 43 -8.73 6.09 -7.34
N ASP A 44 -8.86 7.01 -6.39
CA ASP A 44 -7.91 8.12 -6.25
C ASP A 44 -6.49 7.58 -6.02
N TYR A 45 -5.51 8.20 -6.67
CA TYR A 45 -4.08 7.89 -6.53
C TYR A 45 -3.67 6.45 -6.94
N TYR A 46 -4.51 5.76 -7.71
CA TYR A 46 -4.11 4.50 -8.34
C TYR A 46 -3.27 4.76 -9.58
N ILE A 47 -2.13 4.07 -9.68
CA ILE A 47 -1.25 4.14 -10.85
C ILE A 47 -1.34 2.81 -11.61
N GLU A 48 -1.78 2.88 -12.86
CA GLU A 48 -1.91 1.69 -13.70
C GLU A 48 -0.56 0.95 -13.85
N GLY A 49 -0.60 -0.37 -13.66
CA GLY A 49 0.59 -1.23 -13.68
C GLY A 49 1.48 -1.17 -12.43
N VAL A 50 1.30 -0.19 -11.54
CA VAL A 50 2.07 -0.04 -10.29
C VAL A 50 1.24 -0.45 -9.08
N GLY A 51 0.00 0.04 -8.99
CA GLY A 51 -0.91 -0.22 -7.88
C GLY A 51 -1.33 1.05 -7.12
N GLN A 52 -1.87 0.85 -5.92
CA GLN A 52 -2.39 1.94 -5.10
C GLN A 52 -1.27 2.71 -4.38
N LEU A 53 -1.35 4.04 -4.39
CA LEU A 53 -0.55 4.91 -3.52
C LEU A 53 -1.41 5.57 -2.43
N CYS A 54 -0.78 5.95 -1.31
CA CYS A 54 -1.40 6.89 -0.38
C CYS A 54 -1.22 8.33 -0.90
N PRO A 55 -2.05 9.30 -0.43
CA PRO A 55 -1.97 10.69 -0.90
C PRO A 55 -0.58 11.31 -0.75
N THR A 56 0.11 11.03 0.36
CA THR A 56 1.47 11.52 0.63
C THR A 56 2.46 11.02 -0.42
N CYS A 57 2.55 9.71 -0.63
CA CYS A 57 3.50 9.14 -1.60
C CYS A 57 3.17 9.50 -3.05
N TYR A 58 1.89 9.70 -3.38
CA TYR A 58 1.50 10.20 -4.69
C TYR A 58 1.99 11.65 -4.89
N HIS A 59 1.76 12.53 -3.91
CA HIS A 59 2.18 13.92 -3.98
C HIS A 59 3.70 14.06 -4.01
N ASP A 60 4.44 13.25 -3.26
CA ASP A 60 5.92 13.25 -3.30
C ASP A 60 6.48 12.89 -4.70
N LEU A 61 5.73 12.16 -5.53
CA LEU A 61 6.17 11.71 -6.85
C LEU A 61 5.71 12.61 -8.01
N TYR A 62 4.51 13.20 -7.90
CA TYR A 62 3.85 13.91 -8.99
C TYR A 62 3.45 15.36 -8.65
N GLY A 63 3.70 15.79 -7.43
CA GLY A 63 3.47 17.16 -6.94
C GLY A 63 4.64 18.11 -7.18
#